data_AF-A0A7V6HB77-F1
#
_entry.id   AF-A0A7V6HB77-F1
#
_cell.length_a   1.000
_cell.length_b   1.000
_cell.length_c   1.000
_cell.angle_alpha   90.00
_cell.angle_beta   90.00
_cell.angle_gamma   90.00
#
_symmetry.space_group_name_H-M   'P 1'
#
loop_
_entity.id
_entity.type
_entity.pdbx_description
1 polymer ?
#
loop_
_entity_poly.entity_id
_entity_poly.type
_entity_poly.pdbx_seq_one_letter_code
_entity_poly.pdbx_strand_id
1 'polypeptide(L)' 'MPDFYDVDKTTIKNLQNHRTIREFEDTPIDPTVLQSLFEAMNRTASANGLQQFSVIRVKDKALRKGLADVA' A
#
# COMPACT_ATOMS: atom_id res chain seq x y z
N MET A 1 30.57 -11.32 -13.24
CA MET A 1 30.06 -10.48 -12.15
C MET A 1 28.57 -10.32 -12.39
N PRO A 2 27.66 -10.64 -11.44
CA PRO A 2 26.25 -10.34 -11.62
C PRO A 2 26.06 -8.83 -11.72
N ASP A 3 25.18 -8.37 -12.61
CA ASP A 3 24.85 -6.96 -12.75
C ASP A 3 23.93 -6.53 -11.60
N PHE A 4 24.55 -6.02 -10.53
CA PHE A 4 23.84 -5.54 -9.35
C PHE A 4 23.04 -4.26 -9.61
N TYR A 5 23.32 -3.55 -10.71
CA TYR A 5 22.77 -2.21 -11.01
C TYR A 5 21.79 -2.20 -12.17
N ASP A 6 21.21 -3.34 -12.51
CA ASP A 6 20.11 -3.41 -13.46
C ASP A 6 18.92 -2.56 -12.96
N VAL A 7 18.83 -1.34 -13.50
CA VAL A 7 17.76 -0.36 -13.26
C VAL A 7 16.48 -0.70 -14.02
N ASP A 8 16.54 -1.66 -14.95
CA ASP A 8 15.40 -2.15 -15.71
C ASP A 8 14.58 -3.21 -14.95
N LYS A 9 14.94 -3.51 -13.70
CA LYS A 9 14.19 -4.40 -12.81
C LYS A 9 12.76 -3.91 -12.56
N THR A 10 11.83 -4.86 -12.46
CA THR A 10 10.39 -4.63 -12.25
C THR A 10 10.10 -3.68 -11.08
N THR A 11 10.85 -3.76 -9.98
CA THR A 11 10.66 -2.87 -8.82
C THR A 11 10.89 -1.40 -9.16
N ILE A 12 11.99 -1.07 -9.84
CA ILE A 12 12.31 0.32 -10.22
C ILE A 12 11.29 0.83 -11.24
N LYS A 13 10.95 0.01 -12.24
CA LYS A 13 9.91 0.32 -13.23
C LYS A 13 8.56 0.59 -12.58
N ASN A 14 8.13 -0.21 -11.61
CA ASN A 14 6.85 0.00 -10.92
C ASN A 14 6.84 1.32 -10.13
N LEU A 15 7.96 1.66 -9.46
CA LEU A 15 8.09 2.91 -8.72
C LEU A 15 8.00 4.14 -9.64
N GLN A 16 8.70 4.12 -10.78
CA GLN A 16 8.70 5.22 -11.76
C GLN A 16 7.36 5.39 -12.46
N ASN A 17 6.61 4.30 -12.63
CA ASN A 17 5.29 4.32 -13.26
C ASN A 17 4.16 4.66 -12.29
N HIS A 18 4.42 4.97 -11.01
CA HIS A 18 3.37 5.31 -10.05
C HIS A 18 2.51 6.50 -10.51
N ARG A 19 1.20 6.40 -10.32
CA ARG A 19 0.25 7.51 -10.46
C ARG A 19 -0.85 7.38 -9.41
N THR A 20 -1.35 8.53 -8.94
CA THR A 20 -2.51 8.57 -8.03
C THR A 20 -3.78 8.26 -8.81
N ILE A 21 -4.47 7.19 -8.43
CA ILE A 21 -5.76 6.80 -9.01
C ILE A 21 -6.89 7.37 -8.14
N ARG A 22 -7.93 7.94 -8.79
CA ARG A 22 -9.10 8.57 -8.11
C ARG A 22 -10.45 8.00 -8.55
N GLU A 23 -10.44 6.99 -9.41
CA GLU A 23 -11.62 6.29 -9.90
C GLU A 23 -11.39 4.80 -9.72
N PHE A 24 -12.35 4.09 -9.11
CA PHE A 24 -12.22 2.69 -8.72
C PHE A 24 -13.51 1.95 -9.02
N GLU A 25 -13.39 0.69 -9.41
CA GLU A 25 -14.52 -0.23 -9.50
C GLU A 25 -15.08 -0.59 -8.12
N ASP A 26 -16.33 -1.05 -8.08
CA ASP A 26 -16.96 -1.59 -6.86
C ASP A 26 -16.50 -3.01 -6.50
N THR A 27 -15.53 -3.55 -7.25
CA THR A 27 -14.96 -4.89 -7.04
C THR A 27 -14.13 -4.93 -5.75
N PRO A 28 -14.39 -5.85 -4.82
CA PRO A 28 -13.60 -5.98 -3.60
C PRO A 28 -12.20 -6.51 -3.88
N ILE A 29 -11.21 -6.05 -3.11
CA ILE A 29 -9.84 -6.58 -3.18
C ILE A 29 -9.79 -7.98 -2.55
N ASP A 30 -9.13 -8.90 -3.23
CA ASP A 30 -8.89 -10.26 -2.76
C ASP A 30 -8.18 -10.26 -1.38
N PRO A 31 -8.63 -11.07 -0.39
CA PRO A 31 -8.00 -11.15 0.93
C PRO A 31 -6.50 -11.47 0.91
N THR A 32 -6.03 -12.28 -0.04
CA THR A 32 -4.61 -12.67 -0.18
C THR A 32 -3.74 -11.51 -0.63
N VAL A 33 -4.27 -10.64 -1.50
CA VAL A 33 -3.61 -9.39 -1.91
C VAL A 33 -3.49 -8.46 -0.71
N LEU A 34 -4.57 -8.31 0.06
CA LEU A 34 -4.55 -7.49 1.29
C LEU A 34 -3.53 -8.01 2.31
N GLN A 35 -3.45 -9.33 2.52
CA GLN A 35 -2.47 -9.94 3.40
C GLN A 35 -1.03 -9.61 2.96
N SER A 36 -0.76 -9.71 1.65
CA SER A 36 0.56 -9.35 1.09
C SER A 36 0.92 -7.88 1.34
N LEU A 37 -0.06 -6.97 1.23
CA LEU A 37 0.14 -5.55 1.53
C LEU A 37 0.43 -5.31 3.02
N PHE A 38 -0.27 -5.99 3.92
CA PHE A 38 -0.02 -5.87 5.37
C PHE A 38 1.35 -6.42 5.75
N GLU A 39 1.80 -7.50 5.12
CA GLU A 39 3.15 -8.02 5.32
C GLU A 39 4.24 -7.07 4.83
N ALA A 40 4.04 -6.44 3.67
CA ALA A 40 4.98 -5.43 3.17
C ALA A 40 5.08 -4.25 4.15
N MET A 41 3.94 -3.76 4.65
CA MET A 41 3.88 -2.72 5.67
C MET A 41 4.65 -3.10 6.94
N ASN A 42 4.43 -4.31 7.47
CA ASN A 42 5.09 -4.79 8.69
C ASN A 42 6.59 -5.01 8.54
N ARG A 43 7.10 -5.12 7.31
CA ARG A 43 8.54 -5.23 7.01
C ARG A 43 9.24 -3.89 6.79
N THR A 44 8.52 -2.78 6.95
CA THR A 44 9.09 -1.44 6.82
C THR A 44 10.02 -1.12 7.98
N ALA A 45 11.16 -0.50 7.70
CA ALA A 45 12.05 -0.01 8.75
C ALA A 45 11.32 0.96 9.67
N SER A 46 11.50 0.82 10.98
CA SER A 46 10.96 1.75 11.97
C SER A 46 12.08 2.22 12.90
N ALA A 47 11.97 3.46 13.39
CA ALA A 47 12.94 4.03 14.30
C ALA A 47 13.11 3.13 15.53
N ASN A 48 14.33 2.64 15.77
CA ASN A 48 14.67 1.73 16.86
C ASN A 48 13.79 0.45 16.93
N GLY A 49 13.15 0.05 15.82
CA GLY A 49 12.26 -1.12 15.80
C GLY A 49 10.95 -0.94 16.58
N LEU A 50 10.59 0.30 16.96
CA LEU A 50 9.48 0.56 17.87
C LEU A 50 8.09 0.39 17.24
N GLN A 51 8.00 0.29 15.90
CA GLN A 51 6.73 0.11 15.19
C GLN A 51 5.65 1.13 15.60
N GLN A 52 6.03 2.42 15.68
CA GLN A 52 5.18 3.51 16.19
C GLN A 52 4.13 3.98 15.17
N PHE A 53 3.28 3.07 14.72
CA PHE A 53 2.15 3.39 13.85
C PHE A 53 0.96 2.48 14.15
N SER A 54 -0.20 2.86 13.64
CA SER A 54 -1.40 2.02 13.66
C SER A 54 -2.14 2.20 12.35
N VAL A 55 -2.76 1.13 11.85
CA VAL A 55 -3.56 1.16 10.63
C VAL A 55 -4.98 0.71 10.95
N ILE A 56 -5.94 1.57 10.61
CA ILE A 56 -7.37 1.31 10.81
C ILE A 56 -7.99 0.99 9.45
N ARG A 57 -8.40 -0.26 9.25
CA ARG A 57 -9.10 -0.68 8.03
C ARG A 57 -10.60 -0.40 8.17
N VAL A 58 -11.06 0.69 7.57
CA VAL A 58 -12.49 1.06 7.56
C VAL A 58 -13.24 0.27 6.50
N LYS A 59 -14.12 -0.64 6.93
CA LYS A 59 -15.01 -1.42 6.05
C LYS A 59 -16.44 -0.87 6.01
N ASP A 60 -16.87 -0.19 7.07
CA ASP A 60 -18.21 0.36 7.17
C ASP A 60 -18.42 1.49 6.16
N LYS A 61 -19.53 1.42 5.41
CA LYS A 61 -19.81 2.36 4.32
C LYS A 61 -20.17 3.76 4.85
N ALA A 62 -20.86 3.86 5.98
CA ALA A 62 -21.26 5.14 6.56
C ALA A 62 -20.04 5.90 7.08
N LEU A 63 -19.13 5.20 7.78
CA LEU A 63 -17.84 5.76 8.22
C LEU A 63 -16.98 6.20 7.02
N ARG A 64 -16.91 5.39 5.95
CA ARG A 64 -16.18 5.79 4.73
C ARG A 64 -16.73 7.06 4.11
N LYS A 65 -18.06 7.21 4.06
CA LYS A 65 -18.70 8.42 3.53
C LYS A 65 -18.37 9.64 4.39
N GLY A 66 -18.50 9.51 5.72
CA GLY A 66 -18.15 10.60 6.64
C GLY A 66 -16.69 11.03 6.54
N LEU A 67 -15.76 10.09 6.31
CA LEU A 67 -14.35 10.41 6.07
C LEU A 67 -14.11 11.15 4.76
N ALA A 68 -14.86 10.82 3.70
CA ALA A 68 -14.76 11.49 2.42
C ALA A 68 -15.26 12.95 2.48
N ASP A 69 -16.18 13.27 3.40
CA ASP A 69 -16.73 14.61 3.56
C ASP A 69 -15.79 15.56 4.34
N VAL A 70 -14.81 15.04 5.09
CA VAL A 70 -13.85 15.82 5.91
C VAL A 70 -12.43 15.84 5.35
N ALA A 71 -12.16 15.04 4.32
CA ALA A 71 -10.87 14.95 3.64
C ALA A 71 -10.77 15.99 2.52
#